data_AF-X1RUR7-F1
#
_entry.id   AF-X1RUR7-F1
#
_cell.length_a   1.000
_cell.length_b   1.000
_cell.length_c   1.000
_cell.angle_alpha   90.00
_cell.angle_beta   90.00
_cell.angle_gamma   90.00
#
_symmetry.space_group_name_H-M   'P 1'
#
loop_
_entity.id
_entity.type
_entity.pdbx_description
1 polymer ?
#
loop_
_entity_poly.entity_id
_entity_poly.type
_entity_poly.pdbx_seq_one_letter_code
_entity_poly.pdbx_strand_id
1 'polypeptide(L)'
;MPVHMLGNPCDMDSIMEIANEYGLYVIEDSCQALGAIYKGKKVGTIGDIGVVNSEVLRRLRIHQNTIDPEGGKIDRFSDGQPNGILVDKALPTEDILNNSWIKSSMQQNLLKVQEELFRKGLTSVSDMGINFDTLDFYRNMEEKGYLKMRVHVYLNEDCLKEKERIEREMSKNGPGLV
;
A
#
# COMPACT_ATOMS: atom_id res chain seq x y z
N MET A 1 -11.14 13.46 3.79
CA MET A 1 -10.42 12.43 4.57
C MET A 1 -10.29 11.18 3.70
N PRO A 2 -9.25 11.08 2.85
CA PRO A 2 -8.95 9.86 2.10
C PRO A 2 -8.65 8.67 3.01
N VAL A 3 -9.12 7.49 2.62
CA VAL A 3 -8.80 6.22 3.28
C VAL A 3 -8.06 5.33 2.30
N HIS A 4 -6.82 5.01 2.61
CA HIS A 4 -5.93 4.22 1.76
C HIS A 4 -6.15 2.73 2.01
N MET A 5 -7.17 2.21 1.34
CA MET A 5 -7.66 0.86 1.55
C MET A 5 -6.64 -0.17 1.07
N LEU A 6 -6.33 -1.14 1.94
CA LEU A 6 -5.54 -2.34 1.59
C LEU A 6 -4.18 -2.06 0.93
N GLY A 7 -3.53 -0.95 1.27
CA GLY A 7 -2.25 -0.58 0.66
C GLY A 7 -2.36 0.18 -0.65
N ASN A 8 -3.57 0.42 -1.17
CA ASN A 8 -3.80 1.21 -2.37
C ASN A 8 -3.97 2.69 -2.01
N PRO A 9 -3.08 3.58 -2.48
CA PRO A 9 -3.25 5.01 -2.30
C PRO A 9 -4.52 5.53 -2.99
N CYS A 10 -5.13 6.57 -2.44
CA CYS A 10 -6.17 7.33 -3.14
C CYS A 10 -5.49 8.20 -4.20
N ASP A 11 -6.26 8.74 -5.14
CA ASP A 11 -5.73 9.73 -6.07
C ASP A 11 -5.48 11.07 -5.35
N MET A 12 -4.30 11.18 -4.75
CA MET A 12 -3.98 12.31 -3.89
C MET A 12 -3.81 13.62 -4.65
N ASP A 13 -3.44 13.61 -5.93
CA ASP A 13 -3.35 14.86 -6.70
C ASP A 13 -4.73 15.51 -6.82
N SER A 14 -5.74 14.75 -7.25
CA SER A 14 -7.13 15.24 -7.37
C SER A 14 -7.70 15.70 -6.02
N ILE A 15 -7.39 14.96 -4.95
CA ILE A 15 -7.87 15.29 -3.59
C ILE A 15 -7.22 16.58 -3.09
N MET A 16 -5.91 16.73 -3.27
CA MET A 16 -5.17 17.92 -2.83
C MET A 16 -5.53 19.14 -3.67
N GLU A 17 -5.79 18.98 -4.97
CA GLU A 17 -6.26 20.06 -5.84
C GLU A 17 -7.56 20.67 -5.29
N ILE A 18 -8.58 19.82 -5.03
CA ILE A 18 -9.85 20.26 -4.45
C ILE A 18 -9.63 20.84 -3.06
N ALA A 19 -8.85 20.18 -2.21
CA ALA A 19 -8.61 20.69 -0.85
C ALA A 19 -7.99 22.09 -0.85
N ASN A 20 -7.02 22.33 -1.73
CA ASN A 20 -6.39 23.64 -1.88
C ASN A 20 -7.34 24.70 -2.44
N GLU A 21 -8.17 24.35 -3.43
CA GLU A 21 -9.17 25.26 -4.02
C GLU A 21 -10.13 25.79 -2.95
N TYR A 22 -10.55 24.93 -2.02
CA TYR A 22 -11.54 25.26 -0.98
C TYR A 22 -10.91 25.59 0.39
N GLY A 23 -9.58 25.61 0.51
CA GLY A 23 -8.88 25.86 1.78
C GLY A 23 -9.20 24.82 2.86
N LEU A 24 -9.37 23.56 2.47
CA LEU A 24 -9.70 22.44 3.36
C LEU A 24 -8.43 21.70 3.80
N TYR A 25 -8.43 21.27 5.06
CA TYR A 25 -7.42 20.34 5.56
C TYR A 25 -7.69 18.90 5.09
N VAL A 26 -6.62 18.17 4.80
CA VAL A 26 -6.65 16.77 4.39
C VAL A 26 -6.06 15.89 5.50
N ILE A 27 -6.91 15.01 6.01
CA ILE A 27 -6.52 13.94 6.94
C ILE A 27 -6.44 12.63 6.15
N GLU A 28 -5.25 12.04 6.04
CA GLU A 28 -5.01 10.73 5.44
C GLU A 28 -5.19 9.62 6.48
N ASP A 29 -6.11 8.70 6.23
CA ASP A 29 -6.16 7.43 6.95
C ASP A 29 -5.29 6.39 6.25
N SER A 30 -4.12 6.14 6.86
CA SER A 30 -3.08 5.25 6.36
C SER A 30 -2.94 3.98 7.20
N CYS A 31 -3.93 3.67 8.04
CA CYS A 31 -3.89 2.53 8.96
C CYS A 31 -3.72 1.18 8.25
N GLN A 32 -4.22 1.05 7.03
CA GLN A 32 -4.12 -0.17 6.20
C GLN A 32 -3.10 -0.05 5.05
N ALA A 33 -2.36 1.06 4.98
CA ALA A 33 -1.51 1.39 3.83
C ALA A 33 -0.06 1.69 4.21
N LEU A 34 0.41 1.08 5.31
CA LEU A 34 1.79 1.25 5.77
C LEU A 34 2.78 0.92 4.65
N GLY A 35 3.56 1.93 4.27
CA GLY A 35 4.63 1.79 3.28
C GLY A 35 4.20 1.97 1.83
N ALA A 36 2.90 2.14 1.55
CA ALA A 36 2.40 2.48 0.22
C ALA A 36 3.01 3.81 -0.27
N ILE A 37 3.20 3.91 -1.59
CA ILE A 37 3.85 5.04 -2.24
C ILE A 37 2.90 5.60 -3.30
N TYR A 38 2.63 6.90 -3.25
CA TYR A 38 1.96 7.65 -4.29
C TYR A 38 2.96 8.63 -4.91
N LYS A 39 3.30 8.45 -6.19
CA LYS A 39 4.22 9.32 -6.95
C LYS A 39 5.53 9.67 -6.20
N GLY A 40 6.14 8.66 -5.58
CA GLY A 40 7.39 8.81 -4.81
C GLY A 40 7.23 9.35 -3.39
N LYS A 41 6.03 9.78 -2.99
CA LYS A 41 5.70 10.18 -1.61
C LYS A 41 5.03 9.04 -0.86
N LYS A 42 5.26 8.96 0.45
CA LYS A 42 4.61 7.94 1.29
C LYS A 42 3.19 8.38 1.61
N VAL A 43 2.29 7.41 1.58
CA VAL A 43 0.91 7.61 2.03
C VAL A 43 0.90 7.94 3.53
N GLY A 44 0.13 8.96 3.93
CA GLY A 44 0.15 9.56 5.27
C GLY A 44 1.10 10.75 5.43
N THR A 45 1.80 11.17 4.37
CA THR A 45 2.73 12.33 4.38
C THR A 45 2.41 13.36 3.29
N ILE A 46 1.24 13.27 2.67
CA ILE A 46 0.85 14.06 1.49
C ILE A 46 -0.16 15.14 1.91
N GLY A 47 -1.12 14.79 2.77
CA GLY A 47 -2.04 15.72 3.43
C GLY A 47 -1.42 16.37 4.67
N ASP A 48 -2.23 17.17 5.38
CA ASP A 48 -1.81 17.91 6.57
C ASP A 48 -1.65 17.01 7.80
N ILE A 49 -2.43 15.93 7.87
CA ILE A 49 -2.44 14.98 8.99
C ILE A 49 -2.46 13.56 8.45
N GLY A 50 -1.51 12.73 8.90
CA GLY A 50 -1.51 11.28 8.70
C GLY A 50 -1.99 10.53 9.94
N VAL A 51 -2.88 9.57 9.77
CA VAL A 51 -3.34 8.66 10.83
C VAL A 51 -2.79 7.26 10.57
N VAL A 52 -2.14 6.70 11.58
CA VAL A 52 -1.53 5.38 11.53
C VAL A 52 -1.93 4.53 12.74
N ASN A 53 -1.84 3.21 12.61
CA ASN A 53 -2.17 2.30 13.70
C ASN A 53 -1.00 2.09 14.68
N SER A 54 -1.27 1.42 15.80
CA SER A 54 -0.28 1.14 16.85
C SER A 54 0.91 0.30 16.37
N GLU A 55 0.72 -0.58 15.38
CA GLU A 55 1.79 -1.37 14.79
C GLU A 55 2.76 -0.49 13.98
N VAL A 56 2.26 0.56 13.32
CA VAL A 56 3.12 1.57 12.68
C VAL A 56 3.95 2.29 13.71
N LEU A 57 3.33 2.86 14.76
CA LEU A 57 4.05 3.58 15.83
C LEU A 57 5.17 2.72 16.43
N ARG A 58 4.86 1.46 16.74
CA ARG A 58 5.81 0.49 17.28
C ARG A 58 6.98 0.24 16.33
N ARG A 59 6.72 0.10 15.03
CA ARG A 59 7.77 -0.11 14.01
C ARG A 59 8.63 1.12 13.77
N LEU A 60 8.04 2.31 13.86
CA LEU A 60 8.75 3.59 13.78
C LEU A 60 9.49 3.94 15.08
N ARG A 61 9.35 3.11 16.12
CA ARG A 61 9.87 3.39 17.47
C ARG A 61 9.38 4.73 18.01
N ILE A 62 8.16 5.13 17.62
CA ILE A 62 7.47 6.27 18.20
C ILE A 62 6.87 5.79 19.52
N HIS A 63 7.31 6.41 20.60
CA HIS A 63 6.94 6.11 21.98
C HIS A 63 6.77 7.41 22.77
N GLN A 64 6.37 7.34 24.04
CA GLN A 64 6.04 8.53 24.84
C GLN A 64 7.15 9.61 24.83
N ASN A 65 8.42 9.18 24.84
CA ASN A 65 9.59 10.06 24.92
C ASN A 65 10.15 10.47 23.55
N THR A 66 9.50 10.08 22.44
CA THR A 66 9.94 10.48 21.11
C THR A 66 9.77 11.99 20.97
N ILE A 67 10.77 12.67 20.43
CA ILE A 67 10.71 14.13 20.24
C ILE A 67 10.00 14.40 18.92
N ASP A 68 9.19 15.46 18.89
CA ASP A 68 8.53 15.90 17.66
C ASP A 68 9.60 16.36 16.63
N PRO A 69 9.53 15.91 15.37
CA PRO A 69 10.51 16.27 14.35
C PRO A 69 10.34 17.73 13.91
N GLU A 70 11.37 18.30 13.29
CA GLU A 70 11.32 19.68 12.81
C GLU A 70 10.20 19.87 11.77
N GLY A 71 9.24 20.75 12.08
CA GLY A 71 8.09 21.03 11.22
C GLY A 71 7.03 19.91 11.21
N GLY A 72 6.99 19.07 12.25
CA GLY A 72 5.94 18.08 12.46
C GLY A 72 5.58 17.91 13.94
N LYS A 73 4.39 17.39 14.23
CA LYS A 73 3.96 17.10 15.61
C LYS A 73 3.37 15.70 15.74
N ILE A 74 3.80 14.97 16.76
CA ILE A 74 3.20 13.67 17.12
C ILE A 74 2.13 13.93 18.18
N ASP A 75 0.87 13.62 17.89
CA ASP A 75 -0.17 13.79 18.89
C ASP A 75 -0.15 12.64 19.90
N ARG A 76 -0.54 12.95 21.14
CA ARG A 76 -0.44 12.03 22.29
C ARG A 76 -1.71 12.08 23.10
N PHE A 77 -2.05 10.96 23.73
CA PHE A 77 -3.07 10.92 24.77
C PHE A 77 -2.64 11.71 26.01
N SER A 78 -3.56 11.90 26.95
CA SER A 78 -3.30 12.60 28.22
C SER A 78 -2.23 11.94 29.08
N ASP A 79 -1.96 10.64 28.88
CA ASP A 79 -0.91 9.89 29.58
C ASP A 79 0.47 9.98 28.88
N GLY A 80 0.56 10.71 27.77
CA GLY A 80 1.78 10.89 26.99
C GLY A 80 2.05 9.79 25.96
N GLN A 81 1.22 8.75 25.86
CA GLN A 81 1.39 7.74 24.81
C GLN A 81 0.97 8.30 23.43
N PRO A 82 1.70 7.97 22.35
CA PRO A 82 1.33 8.40 21.00
C PRO A 82 0.02 7.75 20.56
N ASN A 83 -0.85 8.53 19.93
CA ASN A 83 -2.21 8.08 19.56
C ASN A 83 -2.37 7.70 18.08
N GLY A 84 -1.33 7.89 17.27
CA GLY A 84 -1.34 7.55 15.84
C GLY A 84 -1.61 8.73 14.92
N ILE A 85 -1.89 9.93 15.46
CA ILE A 85 -2.04 11.16 14.68
C ILE A 85 -0.67 11.82 14.52
N LEU A 86 -0.26 12.01 13.27
CA LEU A 86 1.02 12.59 12.87
C LEU A 86 0.73 13.82 12.01
N VAL A 87 1.08 15.00 12.49
CA VAL A 87 0.79 16.28 11.84
C VAL A 87 2.00 16.78 11.07
N ASP A 88 1.78 17.29 9.87
CA ASP A 88 2.81 17.81 8.96
C ASP A 88 3.93 16.79 8.72
N LYS A 89 5.20 17.17 9.00
CA LYS A 89 6.38 16.32 8.79
C LYS A 89 6.61 15.30 9.91
N ALA A 90 5.59 14.97 10.71
CA ALA A 90 5.71 14.06 11.84
C ALA A 90 6.00 12.61 11.46
N LEU A 91 5.77 12.22 10.19
CA LEU A 91 6.16 10.91 9.69
C LEU A 91 7.64 10.94 9.29
N PRO A 92 8.54 10.20 9.99
CA PRO A 92 9.94 10.10 9.57
C PRO A 92 10.01 9.28 8.28
N THR A 93 10.13 9.98 7.15
CA THR A 93 10.27 9.33 5.84
C THR A 93 11.58 8.57 5.71
N GLU A 94 12.67 9.03 6.33
CA GLU A 94 14.01 8.44 6.16
C GLU A 94 14.21 7.10 6.91
N ASP A 95 13.67 6.94 8.13
CA ASP A 95 13.78 5.68 8.89
C ASP A 95 12.86 4.56 8.39
N ILE A 96 11.80 4.92 7.66
CA ILE A 96 10.91 3.98 6.96
C ILE A 96 11.59 3.41 5.71
N LEU A 97 12.39 4.24 5.01
CA LEU A 97 13.06 3.86 3.76
C LEU A 97 14.12 2.77 3.95
N ASN A 98 14.78 2.73 5.11
CA ASN A 98 15.90 1.82 5.35
C ASN A 98 15.52 0.48 5.96
N ASN A 99 14.22 0.22 6.16
CA ASN A 99 13.80 -1.03 6.77
C ASN A 99 13.53 -2.15 5.76
N SER A 100 14.38 -3.18 5.85
CA SER A 100 14.36 -4.41 5.07
C SER A 100 13.03 -5.19 5.19
N TRP A 101 12.15 -4.86 6.14
CA TRP A 101 10.86 -5.55 6.30
C TRP A 101 9.73 -5.02 5.40
N ILE A 102 9.80 -3.77 4.90
CA ILE A 102 8.88 -3.33 3.82
C ILE A 102 9.25 -4.06 2.52
N LYS A 103 10.48 -4.59 2.45
CA LYS A 103 10.93 -5.61 1.51
C LYS A 103 10.71 -7.04 2.02
N SER A 104 9.67 -7.30 2.80
CA SER A 104 9.09 -8.65 2.78
C SER A 104 8.69 -8.84 1.32
N SER A 105 9.51 -9.57 0.55
CA SER A 105 9.34 -9.58 -0.90
C SER A 105 7.89 -10.00 -1.17
N MET A 106 7.22 -9.32 -2.09
CA MET A 106 5.87 -9.66 -2.51
C MET A 106 5.75 -11.18 -2.75
N GLN A 107 6.84 -11.81 -3.21
CA GLN A 107 7.08 -13.24 -3.25
C GLN A 107 6.92 -13.97 -1.90
N GLN A 108 7.64 -13.59 -0.83
CA GLN A 108 7.50 -14.23 0.49
C GLN A 108 6.08 -14.10 1.06
N ASN A 109 5.44 -12.95 0.88
CA ASN A 109 4.06 -12.75 1.32
C ASN A 109 3.11 -13.66 0.54
N LEU A 110 3.27 -13.73 -0.78
CA LEU A 110 2.51 -14.61 -1.65
C LEU A 110 2.71 -16.10 -1.30
N LEU A 111 3.94 -16.51 -0.94
CA LEU A 111 4.25 -17.88 -0.49
C LEU A 111 3.55 -18.22 0.84
N LYS A 112 3.48 -17.28 1.79
CA LYS A 112 2.78 -17.49 3.06
C LYS A 112 1.27 -17.53 2.89
N VAL A 113 0.72 -16.62 2.08
CA VAL A 113 -0.73 -16.54 1.81
C VAL A 113 -1.21 -17.82 1.13
N GLN A 114 -0.50 -18.29 0.10
CA GLN A 114 -0.92 -19.53 -0.58
C GLN A 114 -0.86 -20.75 0.37
N GLU A 115 0.13 -20.84 1.26
CA GLU A 115 0.22 -21.93 2.23
C GLU A 115 -1.02 -21.96 3.15
N GLU A 116 -1.42 -20.79 3.65
CA GLU A 116 -2.61 -20.66 4.50
C GLU A 116 -3.91 -20.93 3.75
N LEU A 117 -4.01 -20.48 2.50
CA LEU A 117 -5.16 -20.78 1.63
C LEU A 117 -5.26 -22.29 1.35
N PHE A 118 -4.15 -22.96 1.08
CA PHE A 118 -4.11 -24.41 0.86
C PHE A 118 -4.51 -25.19 2.10
N ARG A 119 -4.09 -24.76 3.30
CA ARG A 119 -4.55 -25.37 4.57
C ARG A 119 -6.07 -25.32 4.72
N LYS A 120 -6.72 -24.33 4.12
CA LYS A 120 -8.18 -24.15 4.11
C LYS A 120 -8.87 -24.75 2.87
N GLY A 121 -8.12 -25.44 1.99
CA GLY A 121 -8.63 -26.02 0.75
C GLY A 121 -8.89 -25.03 -0.39
N LEU A 122 -8.47 -23.76 -0.24
CA LEU A 122 -8.62 -22.74 -1.27
C LEU A 122 -7.48 -22.84 -2.28
N THR A 123 -7.81 -23.07 -3.55
CA THR A 123 -6.83 -23.30 -4.63
C THR A 123 -6.88 -22.22 -5.73
N SER A 124 -7.78 -21.25 -5.59
CA SER A 124 -7.95 -20.14 -6.51
C SER A 124 -8.35 -18.86 -5.78
N VAL A 125 -7.87 -17.73 -6.25
CA VAL A 125 -8.24 -16.39 -5.79
C VAL A 125 -8.53 -15.49 -6.99
N SER A 126 -9.33 -14.45 -6.77
CA SER A 126 -9.48 -13.37 -7.73
C SER A 126 -8.86 -12.10 -7.16
N ASP A 127 -7.98 -11.48 -7.93
CA ASP A 127 -7.31 -10.24 -7.55
C ASP A 127 -7.79 -9.09 -8.44
N MET A 128 -8.33 -8.06 -7.80
CA MET A 128 -9.17 -7.05 -8.44
C MET A 128 -8.48 -5.69 -8.45
N GLY A 129 -8.49 -5.02 -9.61
CA GLY A 129 -7.97 -3.66 -9.74
C GLY A 129 -6.44 -3.59 -9.75
N ILE A 130 -5.76 -4.64 -10.20
CA ILE A 130 -4.30 -4.64 -10.25
C ILE A 130 -3.79 -3.91 -11.50
N ASN A 131 -2.55 -3.41 -11.42
CA ASN A 131 -1.85 -2.84 -12.56
C ASN A 131 -0.95 -3.88 -13.25
N PHE A 132 -0.29 -3.45 -14.34
CA PHE A 132 0.62 -4.30 -15.09
C PHE A 132 1.87 -4.76 -14.33
N ASP A 133 2.40 -3.96 -13.41
CA ASP A 133 3.56 -4.36 -12.59
C ASP A 133 3.22 -5.58 -11.71
N THR A 134 2.00 -5.60 -11.18
CA THR A 134 1.49 -6.70 -10.36
C THR A 134 1.21 -7.93 -11.22
N LEU A 135 0.68 -7.74 -12.44
CA LEU A 135 0.53 -8.83 -13.41
C LEU A 135 1.87 -9.47 -13.76
N ASP A 136 2.89 -8.66 -14.07
CA ASP A 136 4.23 -9.14 -14.40
C ASP A 136 4.87 -9.88 -13.22
N PHE A 137 4.61 -9.42 -12.00
CA PHE A 137 5.03 -10.12 -10.79
C PHE A 137 4.40 -11.52 -10.70
N TYR A 138 3.08 -11.65 -10.92
CA TYR A 138 2.42 -12.96 -10.93
C TYR A 138 2.96 -13.88 -12.01
N ARG A 139 3.18 -13.36 -13.23
CA ARG A 139 3.80 -14.13 -14.33
C ARG A 139 5.19 -14.61 -13.97
N ASN A 140 6.03 -13.75 -13.38
CA ASN A 140 7.36 -14.15 -12.96
C ASN A 140 7.35 -15.25 -11.88
N MET A 141 6.38 -15.18 -10.97
CA MET A 141 6.18 -16.21 -9.94
C MET A 141 5.69 -17.54 -10.54
N GLU A 142 4.83 -17.49 -11.56
CA GLU A 142 4.39 -18.65 -12.33
C GLU A 142 5.55 -19.29 -13.10
N GLU A 143 6.31 -18.50 -13.87
CA GLU A 143 7.48 -18.96 -14.65
C GLU A 143 8.54 -19.63 -13.78
N LYS A 144 8.78 -19.10 -12.58
CA LYS A 144 9.71 -19.68 -11.60
C LYS A 144 9.12 -20.84 -10.81
N GLY A 145 7.85 -21.19 -11.04
CA GLY A 145 7.15 -22.28 -10.37
C GLY A 145 6.82 -22.02 -8.91
N TYR A 146 6.86 -20.78 -8.43
CA TYR A 146 6.54 -20.40 -7.06
C TYR A 146 5.05 -20.13 -6.82
N LEU A 147 4.29 -19.77 -7.87
CA LEU A 147 2.85 -19.61 -7.78
C LEU A 147 2.19 -20.98 -7.97
N LYS A 148 1.59 -21.52 -6.90
CA LYS A 148 0.89 -22.83 -6.94
C LYS A 148 -0.64 -22.72 -6.96
N MET A 149 -1.17 -21.52 -6.74
CA MET A 149 -2.61 -21.24 -6.76
C MET A 149 -3.01 -20.52 -8.04
N ARG A 150 -4.26 -20.71 -8.48
CA ARG A 150 -4.81 -19.96 -9.62
C ARG A 150 -5.14 -18.54 -9.19
N VAL A 151 -4.73 -17.55 -9.97
CA VAL A 151 -5.01 -16.14 -9.70
C VAL A 151 -5.76 -15.58 -10.90
N HIS A 152 -7.06 -15.33 -10.71
CA HIS A 152 -7.93 -14.67 -11.68
C HIS A 152 -7.69 -13.16 -11.58
N VAL A 153 -7.05 -12.57 -12.58
CA VAL A 153 -6.64 -11.16 -12.54
C VAL A 153 -7.67 -10.26 -13.21
N TYR A 154 -8.05 -9.18 -12.53
CA TYR A 154 -8.87 -8.10 -13.10
C TYR A 154 -8.06 -6.80 -13.08
N LEU A 155 -7.74 -6.30 -14.27
CA LEU A 155 -6.94 -5.09 -14.45
C LEU A 155 -7.74 -3.83 -14.11
N ASN A 156 -7.07 -2.81 -13.56
CA ASN A 156 -7.68 -1.51 -13.33
C ASN A 156 -7.78 -0.66 -14.60
N GLU A 157 -8.48 0.47 -14.49
CA GLU A 157 -8.71 1.40 -15.62
C GLU A 157 -7.42 2.01 -16.17
N ASP A 158 -6.36 2.14 -15.36
CA ASP A 158 -5.08 2.65 -15.83
C ASP A 158 -4.46 1.76 -16.91
N CYS A 159 -4.66 0.44 -16.82
CA CYS A 159 -4.21 -0.50 -17.83
C CYS A 159 -4.89 -0.29 -19.19
N LEU A 160 -6.09 0.30 -19.23
CA LEU A 160 -6.81 0.57 -20.50
C LEU A 160 -6.06 1.56 -21.41
N LYS A 161 -5.14 2.34 -20.84
CA LYS A 161 -4.26 3.25 -21.59
C LYS A 161 -3.28 2.50 -22.50
N GLU A 162 -2.95 1.24 -22.19
CA GLU A 162 -2.04 0.39 -22.97
C GLU A 162 -2.79 -0.74 -23.70
N LYS A 163 -3.71 -0.37 -24.59
CA LYS A 163 -4.59 -1.33 -25.29
C LYS A 163 -3.85 -2.47 -26.00
N GLU A 164 -2.73 -2.19 -26.66
CA GLU A 164 -1.90 -3.21 -27.33
C GLU A 164 -1.36 -4.28 -26.36
N ARG A 165 -1.05 -3.88 -25.13
CA ARG A 165 -0.58 -4.80 -24.10
C ARG A 165 -1.71 -5.70 -23.62
N ILE A 166 -2.91 -5.14 -23.44
CA ILE A 166 -4.12 -5.92 -23.09
C ILE A 166 -4.39 -6.98 -24.17
N GLU A 167 -4.37 -6.59 -25.45
CA GLU A 167 -4.59 -7.52 -26.56
C GLU A 167 -3.55 -8.66 -26.57
N ARG A 168 -2.28 -8.33 -26.29
CA ARG A 168 -1.22 -9.32 -26.15
C ARG A 168 -1.49 -10.27 -24.98
N GLU A 169 -1.87 -9.78 -23.81
CA GLU A 169 -2.18 -10.60 -22.65
C GLU A 169 -3.40 -11.50 -22.87
N MET A 170 -4.44 -10.99 -23.53
CA MET A 170 -5.62 -11.79 -23.91
C MET A 170 -5.30 -12.87 -24.94
N SER A 171 -4.33 -12.61 -25.84
CA SER A 171 -3.93 -13.58 -26.87
C SER A 171 -3.07 -14.74 -26.35
N LYS A 172 -2.48 -14.59 -25.14
CA LYS A 172 -1.57 -15.57 -24.52
C LYS A 172 -2.27 -16.75 -23.83
N ASN A 173 -3.60 -16.91 -23.92
CA ASN A 173 -4.35 -17.96 -23.22
C ASN A 173 -3.99 -19.39 -23.68
N GLY A 174 -2.92 -19.95 -23.10
CA GLY A 174 -2.77 -21.38 -22.78
C GLY A 174 -3.34 -21.68 -21.38
N PRO A 175 -3.47 -22.95 -20.96
CA PRO A 175 -4.43 -23.43 -19.94
C PRO A 175 -4.12 -23.08 -18.47
N GLY A 176 -3.48 -21.93 -18.18
CA GLY A 176 -2.92 -21.59 -16.86
C GLY A 176 -3.48 -20.37 -16.14
N LEU A 177 -4.09 -19.40 -16.83
CA LEU A 177 -4.75 -18.26 -16.18
C LEU A 177 -6.11 -18.03 -16.82
N VAL A 178 -7.15 -18.47 -16.13
CA VAL A 178 -8.49 -17.88 -16.21
C VAL A 178 -8.62 -16.99 -15.00
#